data_AF-A0A7V9HR75-F1
#
_entry.id   AF-A0A7V9HR75-F1
#
_cell.length_a   1.000
_cell.length_b   1.000
_cell.length_c   1.000
_cell.angle_alpha   90.00
_cell.angle_beta   90.00
_cell.angle_gamma   90.00
#
_symmetry.space_group_name_H-M   'P 1'
#
loop_
_entity.id
_entity.type
_entity.pdbx_description
1 polymer ?
#
loop_
_entity_poly.entity_id
_entity_poly.type
_entity_poly.pdbx_seq_one_letter_code
_entity_poly.pdbx_strand_id
1 'polypeptide(L)'
;VQMAAPLAMPAMLPALGTAAGRPTPSAGVVAIGDSDPAPRAEEKTKLLEVKSPMVGTFYGAPEPGSKPYVAVGASIGKGEIVCIIEAMKIMNEIEAEIAGTIREVCVEDSQPIEYGQVLFRVDPNG
;
A
#
# COMPACT_ATOMS: atom_id res chain seq x y z
N VAL A 1 -27.72 -55.91 31.11
CA VAL A 1 -26.72 -55.97 32.21
C VAL A 1 -25.48 -55.28 31.67
N GLN A 2 -25.35 -53.96 31.81
CA GLN A 2 -25.01 -53.19 33.01
C GLN A 2 -23.52 -53.26 33.36
N MET A 3 -22.95 -52.05 33.56
CA MET A 3 -21.67 -51.71 34.18
C MET A 3 -20.41 -51.89 33.31
N ALA A 4 -19.38 -51.05 33.38
CA ALA A 4 -19.14 -49.74 33.98
C ALA A 4 -17.73 -49.32 33.53
N ALA A 5 -17.48 -48.01 33.47
CA ALA A 5 -16.15 -47.41 33.36
C ALA A 5 -15.27 -47.76 34.60
N PRO A 6 -13.94 -47.52 34.62
CA PRO A 6 -13.43 -46.14 34.69
C PRO A 6 -12.13 -45.86 33.91
N LEU A 7 -11.98 -44.58 33.52
CA LEU A 7 -10.69 -43.95 33.22
C LEU A 7 -9.82 -43.89 34.47
N ALA A 8 -8.53 -44.15 34.32
CA ALA A 8 -7.49 -43.70 35.25
C ALA A 8 -6.20 -43.45 34.48
N MET A 9 -5.81 -42.18 34.35
CA MET A 9 -4.52 -41.75 33.80
C MET A 9 -3.46 -41.77 34.91
N PRO A 10 -2.19 -42.11 34.60
CA PRO A 10 -1.12 -42.04 35.57
C PRO A 10 -0.65 -40.61 35.81
N ALA A 11 -0.44 -40.28 37.08
CA ALA A 11 0.20 -39.06 37.55
C ALA A 11 1.72 -39.14 37.36
N MET A 12 2.33 -38.06 36.85
CA MET A 12 3.77 -37.83 36.90
C MET A 12 4.05 -36.41 37.42
N LEU A 13 4.85 -36.38 38.49
CA LEU A 13 5.55 -35.24 39.11
C LEU A 13 7.03 -35.68 39.22
N PRO A 14 7.99 -34.82 39.57
CA PRO A 14 8.32 -33.49 39.06
C PRO A 14 9.78 -33.44 38.56
N ALA A 15 10.21 -32.38 37.87
CA ALA A 15 11.63 -32.09 37.67
C ALA A 15 11.92 -30.63 38.03
N LEU A 16 12.64 -30.43 39.13
CA LEU A 16 13.26 -29.16 39.51
C LEU A 16 14.43 -28.87 38.55
N GLY A 17 14.41 -27.71 37.91
CA GLY A 17 15.56 -27.10 37.25
C GLY A 17 15.98 -25.83 37.99
N THR A 18 17.26 -25.72 38.34
CA THR A 18 17.88 -24.56 39.00
C THR A 18 18.77 -23.78 38.01
N ALA A 19 18.99 -22.51 38.36
CA ALA A 19 20.10 -21.62 38.00
C ALA A 19 19.98 -20.66 36.78
N ALA A 20 19.90 -19.37 37.17
CA ALA A 20 20.81 -18.27 36.80
C ALA A 20 20.67 -17.55 35.44
N GLY A 21 20.29 -16.28 35.53
CA GLY A 21 20.55 -15.27 34.50
C GLY A 21 19.79 -13.97 34.76
N ARG A 22 20.42 -12.99 35.41
CA ARG A 22 19.90 -11.63 35.57
C ARG A 22 19.79 -10.96 34.19
N PRO A 23 18.66 -10.34 33.81
CA PRO A 23 18.67 -9.37 32.72
C PRO A 23 19.21 -8.03 33.25
N THR A 24 20.36 -7.64 32.73
CA THR A 24 20.89 -6.27 32.77
C THR A 24 19.96 -5.32 32.02
N PRO A 25 19.58 -4.16 32.59
CA PRO A 25 18.90 -3.11 31.84
C PRO A 25 19.94 -2.37 31.00
N SER A 26 19.90 -2.55 29.68
CA SER A 26 20.62 -1.67 28.76
C SER A 26 19.68 -0.55 28.34
N ALA A 27 19.97 0.64 28.85
CA ALA A 27 19.46 1.89 28.32
C ALA A 27 20.04 2.14 26.92
N GLY A 28 19.20 2.67 26.03
CA GLY A 28 19.56 3.12 24.68
C GLY A 28 18.28 3.30 23.85
N VAL A 29 17.64 4.48 23.86
CA VAL A 29 17.77 5.53 22.80
C VAL A 29 16.98 5.07 21.55
N VAL A 30 15.79 5.59 21.19
CA VAL A 30 15.33 6.95 20.79
C VAL A 30 13.78 6.95 20.79
N ALA A 31 13.04 7.92 21.32
CA ALA A 31 12.69 9.23 20.75
C ALA A 31 12.03 9.21 19.34
N ILE A 32 10.69 9.39 19.35
CA ILE A 32 9.79 10.14 18.43
C ILE A 32 9.83 9.99 16.90
N GLY A 33 8.62 9.97 16.31
CA GLY A 33 8.33 10.28 14.89
C GLY A 33 7.06 9.56 14.44
N ASP A 34 5.86 10.10 14.69
CA ASP A 34 5.13 10.91 13.70
C ASP A 34 5.13 10.25 12.32
N SER A 35 4.10 9.43 12.05
CA SER A 35 3.81 8.93 10.70
C SER A 35 2.99 9.97 9.95
N ASP A 36 3.58 11.15 9.76
CA ASP A 36 3.33 12.01 8.62
C ASP A 36 4.50 11.78 7.66
N PRO A 37 4.30 11.24 6.44
CA PRO A 37 5.36 11.20 5.47
C PRO A 37 5.62 12.64 4.99
N ALA A 38 6.49 13.34 5.72
CA ALA A 38 6.98 14.65 5.33
C ALA A 38 7.60 14.57 3.91
N PRO A 39 7.35 15.58 3.07
CA PRO A 39 7.64 15.55 1.65
C PRO A 39 9.15 15.55 1.41
N ARG A 40 9.62 14.61 0.61
CA ARG A 40 10.99 14.63 0.08
C ARG A 40 11.12 15.81 -0.88
N ALA A 41 11.66 16.92 -0.39
CA ALA A 41 12.04 18.06 -1.20
C ALA A 41 13.31 17.72 -2.00
N GLU A 42 13.13 17.22 -3.21
CA GLU A 42 14.10 17.42 -4.30
C GLU A 42 13.72 18.72 -5.00
N GLU A 43 14.67 19.65 -5.17
CA GLU A 43 14.48 20.84 -6.02
C GLU A 43 13.97 20.43 -7.40
N LYS A 44 12.72 20.74 -7.74
CA LYS A 44 12.17 20.67 -9.10
C LYS A 44 10.71 21.12 -9.05
N THR A 45 10.23 21.66 -10.17
CA THR A 45 8.85 22.04 -10.45
C THR A 45 7.82 21.42 -9.50
N LYS A 46 6.98 22.22 -8.82
CA LYS A 46 5.86 21.71 -8.00
C LYS A 46 5.03 20.73 -8.83
N LEU A 47 5.33 19.44 -8.71
CA LEU A 47 4.59 18.39 -9.39
C LEU A 47 3.20 18.37 -8.78
N LEU A 48 2.19 18.34 -9.63
CA LEU A 48 0.82 18.19 -9.23
C LEU A 48 0.53 16.70 -9.07
N GLU A 49 -0.17 16.36 -7.99
CA GLU A 49 -0.52 14.98 -7.66
C GLU A 49 -1.91 14.68 -8.21
N VAL A 50 -2.02 13.63 -9.03
CA VAL A 50 -3.32 13.05 -9.40
C VAL A 50 -3.62 11.94 -8.42
N LYS A 51 -4.74 12.06 -7.71
CA LYS A 51 -5.13 11.16 -6.62
C LYS A 51 -6.30 10.27 -7.03
N SER A 52 -6.43 9.13 -6.37
CA SER A 52 -7.55 8.24 -6.59
C SER A 52 -8.85 8.82 -6.02
N PRO A 53 -9.93 8.92 -6.82
CA PRO A 53 -11.23 9.37 -6.34
C PRO A 53 -12.03 8.27 -5.63
N MET A 54 -11.56 7.02 -5.65
CA MET A 54 -12.27 5.87 -5.07
C MET A 54 -11.30 4.78 -4.57
N VAL A 55 -11.83 3.84 -3.79
CA VAL A 55 -11.11 2.63 -3.39
C VAL A 55 -11.31 1.56 -4.46
N GLY A 56 -10.25 0.86 -4.85
CA GLY A 56 -10.34 -0.16 -5.90
C GLY A 56 -9.01 -0.79 -6.24
N THR A 57 -8.91 -1.36 -7.44
CA THR A 57 -7.67 -1.90 -8.01
C THR A 57 -7.23 -1.04 -9.18
N PHE A 58 -5.98 -0.61 -9.20
CA PHE A 58 -5.42 0.22 -10.27
C PHE A 58 -5.04 -0.62 -11.48
N TYR A 59 -5.43 -0.16 -12.66
CA TYR A 59 -4.97 -0.70 -13.94
C TYR A 59 -4.47 0.43 -14.84
N GLY A 60 -3.23 0.28 -15.31
CA GLY A 60 -2.59 1.29 -16.17
C GLY A 60 -3.01 1.18 -17.64
N ALA A 61 -3.67 0.09 -18.03
CA ALA A 61 -4.05 -0.25 -19.40
C ALA A 61 -5.54 -0.64 -19.49
N PRO A 62 -6.15 -0.56 -20.69
CA PRO A 62 -7.55 -0.97 -20.89
C PRO A 62 -7.77 -2.47 -20.65
N GLU A 63 -6.73 -3.27 -20.89
CA GLU A 63 -6.74 -4.72 -20.77
C GLU A 63 -5.39 -5.20 -20.24
N PRO A 64 -5.34 -6.33 -19.50
CA PRO A 64 -4.08 -6.89 -19.01
C PRO A 64 -3.15 -7.23 -20.19
N GLY A 65 -1.95 -6.67 -20.18
CA GLY A 65 -0.94 -6.87 -21.23
C GLY A 65 -1.05 -5.92 -22.44
N SER A 66 -2.06 -5.05 -22.49
CA SER A 66 -2.14 -3.96 -23.47
C SER A 66 -1.24 -2.78 -23.10
N LYS A 67 -1.06 -1.84 -24.03
CA LYS A 67 -0.32 -0.61 -23.77
C LYS A 67 -1.00 0.21 -22.67
N PRO A 68 -0.23 0.80 -21.74
CA PRO A 68 -0.81 1.67 -20.75
C PRO A 68 -1.38 2.93 -21.41
N TYR A 69 -2.42 3.51 -20.81
CA TYR A 69 -2.99 4.80 -21.23
C TYR A 69 -1.92 5.89 -21.24
N VAL A 70 -1.08 5.90 -20.19
CA VAL A 70 0.00 6.86 -20.02
C VAL A 70 1.27 6.19 -19.50
N ALA A 71 2.41 6.80 -19.82
CA ALA A 71 3.72 6.38 -19.32
C ALA A 71 4.51 7.59 -18.85
N VAL A 72 5.57 7.37 -18.08
CA VAL A 72 6.49 8.45 -17.69
C VAL A 72 7.05 9.13 -18.95
N GLY A 73 6.94 10.45 -19.00
CA GLY A 73 7.29 11.29 -20.14
C GLY A 73 6.13 11.57 -21.11
N ALA A 74 4.97 10.93 -20.93
CA ALA A 74 3.79 11.24 -21.74
C ALA A 74 3.14 12.55 -21.29
N SER A 75 2.73 13.38 -22.25
CA SER A 75 1.91 14.56 -21.99
C SER A 75 0.43 14.16 -21.95
N ILE A 76 -0.30 14.68 -20.97
CA ILE A 76 -1.73 14.43 -20.74
C ILE A 76 -2.52 15.73 -20.76
N GLY A 77 -3.75 15.66 -21.26
CA GLY A 77 -4.73 16.75 -21.20
C GLY A 77 -5.70 16.63 -20.02
N LYS A 78 -6.33 17.75 -19.63
CA LYS A 78 -7.46 17.71 -18.70
C LYS A 78 -8.65 16.99 -19.36
N GLY A 79 -9.22 16.00 -18.68
CA GLY A 79 -10.27 15.13 -19.23
C GLY A 79 -9.73 13.91 -19.99
N GLU A 80 -8.42 13.76 -20.11
CA GLU A 80 -7.84 12.58 -20.76
C GLU A 80 -7.83 11.38 -19.83
N ILE A 81 -8.16 10.19 -20.35
CA ILE A 81 -8.19 8.96 -19.57
C ILE A 81 -6.75 8.53 -19.27
N VAL A 82 -6.41 8.43 -17.99
CA VAL A 82 -5.04 8.11 -17.53
C VAL A 82 -4.91 6.71 -16.94
N CYS A 83 -5.99 6.14 -16.42
CA CYS A 83 -6.03 4.78 -15.89
C CYS A 83 -7.47 4.29 -15.73
N ILE A 84 -7.61 3.01 -15.38
CA ILE A 84 -8.86 2.41 -14.92
C ILE A 84 -8.71 2.07 -13.44
N ILE A 85 -9.79 2.28 -12.68
CA ILE A 85 -9.94 1.75 -11.33
C ILE A 85 -11.09 0.75 -11.31
N GLU A 86 -10.79 -0.49 -10.92
CA GLU A 86 -11.80 -1.50 -10.68
C GLU A 86 -12.35 -1.37 -9.27
N ALA A 87 -13.64 -1.03 -9.15
CA ALA A 87 -14.36 -1.01 -7.89
C ALA A 87 -15.62 -1.87 -8.02
N MET A 88 -15.75 -2.90 -7.17
CA MET A 88 -16.93 -3.79 -7.13
C MET A 88 -17.31 -4.40 -8.49
N LYS A 89 -16.33 -4.88 -9.27
CA LYS A 89 -16.47 -5.41 -10.65
C LYS A 89 -16.86 -4.39 -11.73
N ILE A 90 -16.78 -3.10 -11.42
CA ILE A 90 -16.99 -2.02 -12.40
C ILE A 90 -15.63 -1.41 -12.70
N MET A 91 -15.28 -1.35 -13.99
CA MET A 91 -14.10 -0.69 -14.51
C MET A 91 -14.43 0.78 -14.75
N ASN A 92 -13.97 1.66 -13.87
CA ASN A 92 -14.18 3.09 -13.99
C ASN A 92 -12.94 3.75 -14.61
N GLU A 93 -13.13 4.37 -15.76
CA GLU A 93 -12.10 5.19 -16.40
C GLU A 93 -11.88 6.46 -15.58
N ILE A 94 -10.62 6.77 -15.30
CA ILE A 94 -10.24 7.96 -14.54
C ILE A 94 -9.65 8.99 -15.49
N GLU A 95 -10.27 10.16 -15.51
CA GLU A 95 -9.83 11.31 -16.28
C GLU A 95 -8.85 12.17 -15.48
N ALA A 96 -7.84 12.72 -16.15
CA ALA A 96 -6.92 13.66 -15.54
C ALA A 96 -7.61 14.98 -15.23
N GLU A 97 -7.49 15.45 -13.99
CA GLU A 97 -8.03 16.76 -13.58
C GLU A 97 -7.17 17.95 -14.06
N ILE A 98 -5.95 17.65 -14.48
CA ILE A 98 -4.89 18.60 -14.82
C ILE A 98 -4.24 18.22 -16.15
N ALA A 99 -3.62 19.20 -16.81
CA ALA A 99 -2.78 18.96 -17.99
C ALA A 99 -1.30 19.08 -17.62
N GLY A 100 -0.43 18.33 -18.30
CA GLY A 100 1.02 18.37 -18.09
C GLY A 100 1.73 17.10 -18.54
N THR A 101 2.97 16.90 -18.11
CA THR A 101 3.77 15.70 -18.42
C THR A 101 3.84 14.76 -17.22
N ILE A 102 3.52 13.48 -17.40
CA ILE A 102 3.69 12.45 -16.35
C ILE A 102 5.19 12.35 -16.03
N ARG A 103 5.59 12.64 -14.80
CA ARG A 103 6.97 12.47 -14.33
C ARG A 103 7.14 11.19 -13.54
N GLU A 104 6.09 10.74 -12.87
CA GLU A 104 6.15 9.55 -12.02
C GLU A 104 4.78 8.87 -11.96
N VAL A 105 4.80 7.54 -11.95
CA VAL A 105 3.64 6.68 -11.69
C VAL A 105 3.90 6.05 -10.32
N CYS A 106 3.05 6.35 -9.34
CA CYS A 106 3.27 5.98 -7.93
C CYS A 106 2.61 4.65 -7.55
N VAL A 107 1.92 3.99 -8.48
CA VAL A 107 1.17 2.75 -8.25
C VAL A 107 1.48 1.76 -9.37
N GLU A 108 1.60 0.48 -9.01
CA GLU A 108 1.82 -0.61 -9.97
C GLU A 108 0.50 -1.18 -10.49
N ASP A 109 0.54 -1.77 -11.68
CA ASP A 109 -0.63 -2.45 -12.23
C ASP A 109 -1.12 -3.58 -11.33
N SER A 110 -2.45 -3.76 -11.25
CA SER A 110 -3.10 -4.76 -10.42
C SER A 110 -2.90 -4.57 -8.90
N GLN A 111 -2.47 -3.38 -8.45
CA GLN A 111 -2.39 -3.06 -7.02
C GLN A 111 -3.70 -2.49 -6.46
N PRO A 112 -4.06 -2.86 -5.21
CA PRO A 112 -5.13 -2.19 -4.49
C PRO A 112 -4.75 -0.75 -4.14
N ILE A 113 -5.71 0.16 -4.28
CA ILE A 113 -5.56 1.58 -3.98
C ILE A 113 -6.68 2.10 -3.10
N GLU A 114 -6.38 3.14 -2.33
CA GLU A 114 -7.30 3.79 -1.41
C GLU A 114 -7.74 5.17 -1.92
N TYR A 115 -8.82 5.70 -1.35
CA TYR A 115 -9.28 7.05 -1.64
C TYR A 115 -8.20 8.08 -1.28
N GLY A 116 -7.91 9.00 -2.20
CA GLY A 116 -6.91 10.04 -2.01
C GLY A 116 -5.46 9.58 -2.17
N GLN A 117 -5.22 8.29 -2.45
CA GLN A 117 -3.88 7.78 -2.74
C GLN A 117 -3.34 8.42 -4.03
N VAL A 118 -2.07 8.83 -4.02
CA VAL A 118 -1.41 9.42 -5.19
C VAL A 118 -1.15 8.35 -6.24
N LEU A 119 -1.69 8.55 -7.44
CA LEU A 119 -1.53 7.67 -8.59
C LEU A 119 -0.41 8.15 -9.52
N PHE A 120 -0.39 9.46 -9.80
CA PHE A 120 0.57 10.07 -10.72
C PHE A 120 1.09 11.39 -10.18
N ARG A 121 2.33 11.72 -10.57
CA ARG A 121 2.91 13.05 -10.41
C ARG A 121 3.12 13.67 -11.77
N VAL A 122 2.52 14.84 -11.99
CA VAL A 122 2.45 15.52 -13.27
C VAL A 122 3.17 16.86 -13.17
N ASP A 123 4.04 17.15 -14.13
CA ASP A 123 4.66 18.46 -14.29
C ASP A 123 3.75 19.35 -15.16
N PRO A 124 3.19 20.45 -14.63
CA PRO A 124 2.29 21.33 -15.40
C PRO A 124 3.02 22.26 -16.39
N ASN A 125 4.36 22.31 -16.37
CA ASN A 125 5.15 23.21 -17.23
C ASN A 125 5.71 22.50 -18.48
N GLY A 126 5.63 21.17 -18.55
CA GLY A 126 6.10 20.37 -19.70
C GLY A 126 7.45 19.72 -19.46
#